data_AF-A0A529M1G0-F1
#
_entry.id   AF-A0A529M1G0-F1
#
_cell.length_a   1.000
_cell.length_b   1.000
_cell.length_c   1.000
_cell.angle_alpha   90.00
_cell.angle_beta   90.00
_cell.angle_gamma   90.00
#
_symmetry.space_group_name_H-M   'P 1'
#
loop_
_entity.id
_entity.type
_entity.pdbx_description
1 polymer ?
#
loop_
_entity_poly.entity_id
_entity_poly.type
_entity_poly.pdbx_seq_one_letter_code
_entity_poly.pdbx_strand_id
1 'polypeptide(L)' 'RGALADDILTMAVGTPMRRLCQELIMAMERAIKAGVAESPGQTFLPFDIYLPENI' A
#
# COMPACT_ATOMS: atom_id res chain seq x y z
N ARG A 1 -3.57 -15.11 7.74
CA ARG A 1 -4.50 -15.82 6.84
C ARG A 1 -5.31 -16.91 7.56
N GLY A 2 -4.82 -17.52 8.65
CA GLY A 2 -5.58 -18.52 9.43
C GLY A 2 -7.01 -18.11 9.80
N ALA A 3 -7.22 -16.92 10.38
CA ALA A 3 -8.57 -16.45 10.72
C ALA A 3 -9.53 -16.26 9.52
N LEU A 4 -9.02 -16.07 8.30
CA LEU A 4 -9.85 -16.08 7.07
C LEU A 4 -10.17 -17.52 6.64
N ALA A 5 -9.26 -18.47 6.85
CA ALA A 5 -9.48 -19.89 6.55
C ALA A 5 -10.42 -20.57 7.55
N ASP A 6 -10.40 -20.11 8.80
CA ASP A 6 -11.25 -20.61 9.89
C ASP A 6 -12.63 -19.89 9.91
N ASP A 7 -12.96 -19.10 8.88
CA ASP A 7 -14.19 -18.30 8.75
C ASP A 7 -14.47 -17.31 9.90
N ILE A 8 -13.45 -16.98 10.70
CA ILE A 8 -13.52 -15.97 11.77
C ILE A 8 -13.58 -14.56 11.19
N LEU A 9 -12.86 -14.34 10.08
CA LEU A 9 -12.86 -13.10 9.31
C LEU A 9 -13.49 -13.35 7.94
N THR A 10 -14.36 -12.45 7.49
CA THR A 10 -14.96 -12.51 6.15
C THR A 10 -14.06 -11.91 5.07
N MET A 11 -13.27 -10.88 5.42
CA MET A 11 -12.41 -10.18 4.48
C MET A 11 -11.28 -9.45 5.22
N ALA A 12 -10.12 -9.35 4.59
CA ALA A 12 -9.05 -8.47 5.04
C ALA A 12 -8.58 -7.56 3.89
N VAL A 13 -8.38 -6.28 4.21
CA VAL A 13 -7.79 -5.30 3.30
C VAL A 13 -6.29 -5.20 3.61
N GLY A 14 -5.45 -5.61 2.67
CA GLY A 14 -4.00 -5.59 2.79
C GLY A 14 -3.44 -4.21 2.45
N THR A 15 -2.76 -3.58 3.40
CA THR A 15 -2.00 -2.36 3.10
C THR A 15 -0.74 -2.72 2.29
N PRO A 16 -0.48 -2.08 1.13
CA PRO A 16 0.62 -2.44 0.23
C PRO A 16 1.97 -1.89 0.73
N MET A 17 2.44 -2.39 1.87
CA MET A 17 3.60 -1.87 2.61
C MET A 17 4.86 -1.69 1.75
N ARG A 18 5.21 -2.70 0.94
CA ARG A 18 6.40 -2.63 0.08
C ARG A 18 6.32 -1.46 -0.89
N ARG A 19 5.18 -1.32 -1.59
CA ARG A 19 4.98 -0.26 -2.58
C ARG A 19 4.90 1.10 -1.89
N LEU A 20 4.24 1.18 -0.73
CA LEU A 20 4.19 2.40 0.08
C LEU A 20 5.59 2.90 0.44
N CYS A 21 6.45 2.02 0.97
CA CYS A 21 7.81 2.39 1.32
C CYS A 21 8.63 2.84 0.10
N GLN A 22 8.49 2.16 -1.04
CA GLN A 22 9.18 2.52 -2.28
C GLN A 22 8.76 3.90 -2.79
N GLU A 23 7.46 4.16 -2.88
CA GLU A 23 6.94 5.46 -3.34
C GLU A 23 7.34 6.59 -2.39
N LEU A 24 7.34 6.34 -1.08
CA LEU A 24 7.82 7.32 -0.10
C LEU A 24 9.28 7.72 -0.32
N ILE A 25 10.17 6.73 -0.48
CA ILE A 25 11.60 7.02 -0.72
C ILE A 25 11.80 7.76 -2.04
N MET A 26 11.09 7.36 -3.10
CA MET A 26 11.15 8.08 -4.38
C MET A 26 10.63 9.51 -4.28
N ALA A 27 9.56 9.74 -3.52
CA ALA A 27 9.03 11.08 -3.28
C ALA A 27 10.04 11.96 -2.51
N MET A 28 10.71 11.41 -1.49
CA MET A 28 11.77 12.09 -0.76
C MET A 28 12.95 12.45 -1.68
N GLU A 29 13.40 11.52 -2.52
CA GLU A 29 14.47 11.76 -3.50
C GLU A 29 14.11 12.87 -4.48
N ARG A 30 12.89 12.84 -5.05
CA ARG A 30 12.40 13.88 -5.96
C ARG A 30 12.33 15.24 -5.28
N ALA A 31 11.82 15.30 -4.04
CA ALA A 31 11.75 16.55 -3.28
C ALA A 31 13.13 17.15 -3.02
N ILE A 32 14.15 16.32 -2.74
CA ILE A 32 15.54 16.77 -2.58
C ILE A 32 16.11 17.30 -3.91
N LYS A 33 15.83 16.64 -5.04
CA LYS A 33 16.41 16.97 -6.34
C LYS A 33 15.72 18.13 -7.08
N ALA A 34 14.39 18.20 -7.01
CA ALA A 34 13.57 19.11 -7.82
C ALA A 34 12.80 20.15 -6.98
N GLY A 35 12.85 20.04 -5.64
CA GLY A 35 12.06 20.88 -4.74
C GLY A 35 10.63 20.34 -4.55
N VAL A 36 9.99 20.79 -3.46
CA VAL A 36 8.69 20.26 -3.00
C VAL A 36 7.52 20.69 -3.90
N ALA A 37 7.60 21.87 -4.52
CA ALA A 37 6.53 22.43 -5.36
C ALA A 37 6.27 21.61 -6.64
N GLU A 38 7.28 20.89 -7.12
CA GLU A 38 7.23 20.06 -8.33
C GLU A 38 6.92 18.57 -8.01
N SER A 39 6.69 18.22 -6.74
CA SER A 39 6.40 16.85 -6.32
C SER A 39 4.88 16.59 -6.19
N PRO A 40 4.36 15.42 -6.62
CA PRO A 40 2.95 15.08 -6.45
C PRO A 40 2.54 15.11 -4.96
N GLY A 41 1.49 15.87 -4.63
CA GLY A 41 1.02 15.99 -3.24
C GLY A 41 0.33 14.73 -2.67
N GLN A 42 -0.13 13.83 -3.54
CA GLN A 42 -0.79 12.59 -3.14
C GLN A 42 -0.49 11.48 -4.14
N THR A 43 -0.34 10.25 -3.66
CA THR A 43 -0.20 9.04 -4.47
C THR A 43 -1.24 8.01 -4.06
N PHE A 44 -2.00 7.49 -5.01
CA PHE A 44 -2.95 6.40 -4.78
C PHE A 44 -2.24 5.06 -4.96
N LEU A 45 -2.31 4.21 -3.94
CA LEU A 45 -1.76 2.86 -3.98
C LEU A 45 -2.91 1.84 -4.00
N PRO A 46 -2.90 0.88 -4.93
CA PRO A 46 -3.85 -0.21 -4.89
C PRO A 46 -3.58 -1.06 -3.64
N PHE A 47 -4.63 -1.35 -2.90
CA PHE A 47 -4.61 -2.30 -1.80
C PHE A 47 -5.05 -3.68 -2.30
N ASP A 48 -4.66 -4.71 -1.56
CA ASP A 48 -5.09 -6.08 -1.83
C ASP A 48 -6.35 -6.40 -1.02
N ILE A 49 -7.23 -7.22 -1.57
CA ILE A 49 -8.38 -7.78 -0.85
C ILE A 49 -8.16 -9.28 -0.71
N TYR A 50 -8.16 -9.74 0.54
CA TYR A 50 -8.10 -11.16 0.87
C TYR A 50 -9.46 -11.63 1.35
N LEU A 51 -9.94 -12.71 0.74
CA LEU A 51 -11.16 -13.44 1.06
C LEU A 51 -10.80 -14.91 1.32
N PRO A 52 -11.64 -15.68 2.01
CA PRO A 52 -11.41 -17.11 2.21
C PRO A 52 -11.13 -17.87 0.90
N GLU A 53 -11.72 -17.45 -0.22
CA GLU A 53 -11.60 -18.13 -1.52
C GLU A 53 -10.27 -17.82 -2.25
N ASN A 54 -9.48 -16.84 -1.79
CA ASN A 54 -8.28 -16.36 -2.51
C ASN A 54 -6.99 -16.33 -1.66
N ILE A 55 -7.03 -16.84 -0.42
CA ILE A 55 -5.88 -16.90 0.50
C ILE A 55 -5.01 -18.15 0.36
#